data_AF-A0A940WXS3-F1
#
_entry.id   AF-A0A940WXS3-F1
#
_cell.length_a   1.000
_cell.length_b   1.000
_cell.length_c   1.000
_cell.angle_alpha   90.00
_cell.angle_beta   90.00
_cell.angle_gamma   90.00
#
_symmetry.space_group_name_H-M   'P 1'
#
loop_
_entity.id
_entity.type
_entity.pdbx_description
1 polymer ?
#
loop_
_entity_poly.entity_id
_entity_poly.type
_entity_poly.pdbx_seq_one_letter_code
_entity_poly.pdbx_strand_id
1 'polypeptide(L)'
;MDKLKWFLYLSAALLIFIPISIVLMSDTITFSSTFSKIVISTGIILVIFGKVLSLLEKRKENKSFSTDIGIITGLLIALVARFV
;
A
#
# COMPACT_ATOMS: atom_id res chain seq x y z
N MET A 1 -10.87 -14.15 -7.08
CA MET A 1 -10.01 -13.99 -5.87
C MET A 1 -10.25 -12.64 -5.18
N ASP A 2 -11.47 -12.10 -5.27
CA ASP A 2 -11.75 -10.71 -4.90
C ASP A 2 -11.76 -10.45 -3.39
N LYS A 3 -12.21 -11.41 -2.59
CA LYS A 3 -12.20 -11.30 -1.13
C LYS A 3 -10.79 -11.11 -0.57
N LEU A 4 -9.79 -11.78 -1.16
CA LEU A 4 -8.40 -11.70 -0.71
C LEU A 4 -7.79 -10.34 -1.07
N LYS A 5 -8.04 -9.84 -2.28
CA LYS A 5 -7.63 -8.49 -2.69
C LYS A 5 -8.25 -7.42 -1.81
N TRP A 6 -9.55 -7.53 -1.57
CA TRP A 6 -10.27 -6.58 -0.72
C TRP A 6 -9.71 -6.59 0.69
N PHE A 7 -9.40 -7.77 1.24
CA PHE A 7 -8.72 -7.91 2.52
C PHE A 7 -7.32 -7.27 2.55
N LEU A 8 -6.53 -7.43 1.48
CA LEU A 8 -5.21 -6.79 1.34
C LEU A 8 -5.30 -5.25 1.28
N TYR A 9 -6.28 -4.71 0.56
CA TYR A 9 -6.50 -3.27 0.52
C TYR A 9 -7.03 -2.73 1.85
N LEU A 10 -7.98 -3.43 2.48
CA LEU A 10 -8.54 -3.04 3.76
C LEU A 10 -7.48 -3.07 4.87
N SER A 11 -6.65 -4.12 4.91
CA SER A 11 -5.55 -4.21 5.86
C SER A 11 -4.49 -3.13 5.64
N ALA A 12 -4.13 -2.83 4.39
CA ALA A 12 -3.23 -1.71 4.08
C ALA A 12 -3.83 -0.37 4.52
N ALA A 13 -5.12 -0.14 4.27
CA ALA A 13 -5.83 1.06 4.68
C ALA A 13 -5.84 1.19 6.21
N LEU A 14 -6.20 0.14 6.95
CA LEU A 14 -6.17 0.15 8.42
C LEU A 14 -4.76 0.42 8.96
N LEU A 15 -3.75 -0.25 8.39
CA LEU A 15 -2.35 -0.11 8.81
C LEU A 15 -1.86 1.34 8.73
N ILE A 16 -2.35 2.11 7.74
CA ILE A 16 -2.01 3.53 7.56
C ILE A 16 -2.93 4.43 8.37
N PHE A 17 -4.23 4.14 8.38
CA PHE A 17 -5.25 5.00 8.99
C PHE A 17 -5.18 5.02 10.52
N ILE A 18 -4.84 3.90 11.15
CA ILE A 18 -4.69 3.80 12.61
C ILE A 18 -3.59 4.74 13.12
N PRO A 19 -2.33 4.67 12.64
CA PRO A 19 -1.27 5.57 13.10
C PRO A 19 -1.55 7.03 12.74
N ILE A 20 -2.17 7.32 11.60
CA ILE A 20 -2.61 8.70 11.28
C ILE A 20 -3.63 9.21 12.30
N SER A 21 -4.63 8.39 12.64
CA SER A 21 -5.66 8.76 13.62
C SER A 21 -5.06 8.97 15.01
N ILE A 22 -4.10 8.14 15.42
CA ILE A 22 -3.41 8.29 16.71
C ILE A 22 -2.66 9.62 16.77
N VAL A 23 -1.93 9.99 15.71
CA VAL A 23 -1.22 11.28 15.63
C VAL A 23 -2.20 12.46 15.63
N LEU A 24 -3.35 12.35 14.95
CA LEU A 24 -4.34 13.42 14.90
C LEU A 24 -5.12 13.59 16.22
N MET A 25 -5.32 12.52 16.98
CA MET A 25 -6.04 12.56 18.27
C MET A 25 -5.12 12.87 19.45
N SER A 26 -3.81 12.83 19.27
CA SER A 26 -2.84 12.96 20.35
C SER A 26 -1.87 14.10 20.07
N ASP A 27 -2.01 15.20 20.80
CA ASP A 27 -1.13 16.37 20.65
C ASP A 27 0.33 16.10 21.08
N THR A 28 0.58 14.99 21.79
CA THR A 28 1.90 14.66 22.36
C THR A 28 2.51 13.38 21.81
N ILE A 29 1.75 12.55 21.10
CA ILE A 29 2.24 11.24 20.62
C ILE A 29 2.79 11.40 19.22
N THR A 30 4.11 11.49 19.13
CA THR A 30 4.84 11.43 17.86
C THR A 30 5.44 10.04 17.68
N PHE A 31 5.13 9.40 16.55
CA PHE A 31 5.80 8.16 16.19
C PHE A 31 7.24 8.43 15.80
N SER A 32 8.15 7.54 16.21
CA SER A 32 9.55 7.63 15.80
C SER A 32 9.67 7.59 14.27
N SER A 33 10.68 8.27 13.72
CA SER A 33 10.91 8.31 12.28
C SER A 33 11.07 6.91 11.69
N THR A 34 11.72 5.99 12.43
CA THR A 34 11.89 4.58 12.05
C THR A 34 10.55 3.84 12.00
N PHE A 35 9.68 4.03 13.00
CA PHE A 35 8.36 3.39 13.02
C PHE A 35 7.48 3.87 11.87
N SER A 36 7.40 5.19 11.66
CA SER A 36 6.67 5.79 10.54
C SER A 36 7.22 5.35 9.18
N LYS A 37 8.54 5.14 9.07
CA LYS A 37 9.18 4.56 7.87
C LYS A 37 8.68 3.13 7.64
N ILE A 38 8.76 2.26 8.64
CA ILE A 38 8.35 0.85 8.53
C ILE A 38 6.87 0.73 8.18
N VAL A 39 5.98 1.45 8.88
CA VAL A 39 4.53 1.37 8.67
C VAL A 39 4.14 1.75 7.25
N ILE A 40 4.60 2.91 6.77
CA ILE A 40 4.25 3.39 5.43
C ILE A 40 4.88 2.50 4.36
N SER A 41 6.12 2.01 4.54
CA SER A 41 6.75 1.08 3.59
C SER A 41 6.00 -0.24 3.52
N THR A 42 5.55 -0.77 4.67
CA THR A 42 4.73 -1.98 4.75
C THR A 42 3.38 -1.79 4.07
N GLY A 43 2.75 -0.63 4.25
CA GLY A 43 1.50 -0.26 3.56
C GLY A 43 1.67 -0.21 2.04
N ILE A 44 2.75 0.41 1.54
CA ILE A 44 3.07 0.45 0.10
C ILE A 44 3.25 -0.98 -0.45
N ILE A 45 3.96 -1.84 0.26
CA ILE A 45 4.18 -3.25 -0.15
C ILE A 45 2.85 -4.01 -0.23
N LEU A 46 1.96 -3.84 0.77
CA LEU A 46 0.63 -4.46 0.75
C LEU A 46 -0.21 -4.02 -0.45
N VAL A 47 -0.19 -2.73 -0.78
CA VAL A 47 -0.89 -2.19 -1.96
C VAL A 47 -0.31 -2.77 -3.25
N ILE A 48 1.02 -2.86 -3.37
CA ILE A 48 1.67 -3.50 -4.52
C ILE A 48 1.24 -4.96 -4.63
N PHE A 49 1.22 -5.73 -3.54
CA PHE A 49 0.76 -7.12 -3.54
C PHE A 49 -0.70 -7.25 -4.01
N GLY A 50 -1.60 -6.39 -3.53
CA GLY A 50 -3.00 -6.36 -3.97
C GLY A 50 -3.14 -6.06 -5.48
N LYS A 51 -2.29 -5.17 -6.01
CA LYS A 51 -2.22 -4.87 -7.45
C LYS A 51 -1.63 -6.02 -8.27
N VAL A 52 -0.57 -6.68 -7.80
CA VAL A 52 0.03 -7.84 -8.48
C VAL A 52 -0.97 -8.98 -8.61
N LEU A 53 -1.74 -9.28 -7.55
CA LEU A 53 -2.84 -10.25 -7.64
C LEU A 53 -3.90 -9.83 -8.66
N SER A 54 -4.13 -8.52 -8.80
CA SER A 54 -5.07 -7.98 -9.80
C SER A 54 -4.57 -8.12 -11.23
N LEU A 55 -3.26 -7.94 -11.44
CA LEU A 55 -2.61 -8.21 -12.71
C LEU A 55 -2.71 -9.68 -13.11
N LEU A 56 -2.48 -10.62 -12.18
CA LEU A 56 -2.57 -12.05 -12.47
C LEU A 56 -3.98 -12.47 -12.89
N GLU A 57 -5.02 -11.91 -12.27
CA GLU A 57 -6.42 -12.19 -12.63
C GLU A 57 -6.78 -11.54 -13.99
N LYS A 58 -6.38 -10.29 -14.23
CA LYS A 58 -6.59 -9.62 -15.53
C LYS A 58 -5.84 -10.28 -16.68
N ARG A 59 -4.65 -10.83 -16.42
CA ARG A 59 -3.88 -11.62 -17.38
C ARG A 59 -4.62 -12.89 -17.78
N LYS A 60 -5.27 -13.55 -16.83
CA LYS A 60 -6.11 -14.75 -17.08
C LYS A 60 -7.35 -14.41 -17.92
N GLU A 61 -7.90 -13.21 -17.75
CA GLU A 61 -9.08 -12.72 -18.49
C GLU A 61 -8.75 -11.95 -19.78
N ASN A 62 -7.47 -11.86 -20.20
CA ASN A 62 -7.02 -11.05 -21.35
C ASN A 62 -7.48 -9.58 -21.32
N LYS A 63 -7.69 -9.02 -20.11
CA LYS A 63 -8.08 -7.61 -19.91
C LYS A 63 -6.86 -6.71 -19.85
N SER A 64 -7.03 -5.45 -20.26
CA SER A 64 -6.00 -4.42 -20.14
C SER A 64 -5.45 -4.28 -18.71
N PHE A 65 -4.12 -4.38 -18.60
CA PHE A 65 -3.34 -4.28 -17.36
C PHE A 65 -2.44 -3.03 -17.32
N SER A 66 -2.41 -2.20 -18.36
CA SER A 66 -1.50 -1.04 -18.48
C SER A 66 -1.63 -0.05 -17.32
N THR A 67 -2.86 0.23 -16.87
CA THR A 67 -3.12 1.12 -15.73
C THR A 67 -2.58 0.56 -14.42
N ASP A 68 -2.69 -0.76 -14.21
CA ASP A 68 -2.22 -1.39 -12.98
C ASP A 68 -0.69 -1.42 -12.91
N ILE A 69 -0.02 -1.63 -14.05
CA ILE A 69 1.44 -1.53 -14.16
C ILE A 69 1.88 -0.10 -13.85
N GLY A 70 1.20 0.92 -14.40
CA GLY A 70 1.50 2.33 -14.10
C GLY A 70 1.44 2.64 -12.60
N ILE A 71 0.40 2.14 -11.91
CA ILE A 71 0.24 2.33 -10.46
C ILE A 71 1.33 1.62 -9.67
N ILE A 72 1.69 0.38 -10.02
CA ILE A 72 2.78 -0.35 -9.35
C ILE A 72 4.12 0.38 -9.56
N THR A 73 4.36 0.88 -10.77
CA THR A 73 5.61 1.59 -11.09
C THR A 73 5.71 2.89 -10.31
N GLY A 74 4.62 3.66 -10.22
CA GLY A 74 4.55 4.87 -9.40
C GLY A 74 4.77 4.60 -7.91
N LEU A 75 4.17 3.53 -7.38
CA LEU A 75 4.37 3.10 -5.98
C LEU A 75 5.81 2.64 -5.71
N LEU A 76 6.45 1.95 -6.66
CA LEU A 76 7.85 1.57 -6.56
C LEU A 76 8.77 2.79 -6.54
N ILE A 77 8.53 3.78 -7.41
CA ILE A 77 9.29 5.03 -7.42
C ILE A 77 9.12 5.75 -6.08
N ALA A 78 7.89 5.86 -5.58
CA ALA A 78 7.62 6.49 -4.27
C ALA A 78 8.31 5.75 -3.12
N LEU A 79 8.42 4.42 -3.20
CA LEU A 79 9.15 3.62 -2.22
C LEU A 79 10.66 3.91 -2.30
N VAL A 80 11.25 3.87 -3.50
CA VAL A 80 12.68 4.12 -3.70
C VAL A 80 13.07 5.55 -3.30
N ALA A 81 12.29 6.55 -3.69
CA ALA A 81 12.52 7.96 -3.36
C ALA A 81 12.45 8.24 -1.85
N ARG A 82 11.87 7.33 -1.07
CA ARG A 82 11.80 7.44 0.40
C ARG A 82 13.01 6.80 1.10
N PHE A 83 13.70 5.90 0.40
CA PHE A 83 14.91 5.21 0.90
C PHE A 83 16.21 5.89 0.44
N VAL A 84 16.18 6.66 -0.66
CA VAL A 84 17.24 7.59 -1.10
C VAL A 84 17.19 8.86 -0.26
#